data_AF-A0A7R9VW80-F1
#
_entry.id   AF-A0A7R9VW80-F1
#
_cell.length_a   1.000
_cell.length_b   1.000
_cell.length_c   1.000
_cell.angle_alpha   90.00
_cell.angle_beta   90.00
_cell.angle_gamma   90.00
#
_symmetry.space_group_name_H-M   'P 1'
#
loop_
_entity.id
_entity.type
_entity.pdbx_description
1 polymer ?
#
loop_
_entity_poly.entity_id
_entity_poly.type
_entity_poly.pdbx_seq_one_letter_code
_entity_poly.pdbx_strand_id
1 'polypeptide(L)'
;MSELSKIKKAVDDKGCAWEALTKAYLEKSSLLRIGHEQISARYEELRQEKERLLHENGRIDAAADDVIEINAGGELIVVTRRTLTQIEGSLLEALFSGRWEKKLLRDEQGRVFLDVNSVSFRAIVDYLTELNISSPDSSVPFPLGDDDTRSSLDNIGTFFGLKSSKEKI
;
A
#
# COMPACT_ATOMS: atom_id res chain seq x y z
N MET A 1 -39.10 23.64 53.01
CA MET A 1 -38.03 22.65 53.24
C MET A 1 -37.92 21.57 52.15
N SER A 2 -39.03 21.07 51.58
CA SER A 2 -39.03 19.99 50.57
C SER A 2 -38.49 20.36 49.17
N GLU A 3 -38.70 21.60 48.70
CA GLU A 3 -38.22 22.02 47.36
C GLU A 3 -36.74 22.40 47.33
N LEU A 4 -36.24 23.05 48.39
CA LEU A 4 -34.83 23.44 48.49
C LEU A 4 -33.89 22.22 48.55
N SER A 5 -34.33 21.11 49.17
CA SER A 5 -33.54 19.88 49.20
C SER A 5 -33.47 19.19 47.83
N LYS A 6 -34.56 19.23 47.04
CA LYS A 6 -34.57 18.71 45.66
C LYS A 6 -33.62 19.50 44.76
N ILE A 7 -33.63 20.84 44.88
CA ILE A 7 -32.75 21.71 44.10
C ILE A 7 -31.28 21.43 44.43
N LYS A 8 -30.93 21.33 45.72
CA LYS A 8 -29.56 21.02 46.13
C LYS A 8 -29.08 19.68 45.59
N LYS A 9 -29.91 18.63 45.72
CA LYS A 9 -29.62 17.32 45.16
C LYS A 9 -29.42 17.36 43.64
N ALA A 10 -30.26 18.08 42.89
CA ALA A 10 -30.13 18.20 41.45
C ALA A 10 -28.86 18.96 41.00
N VAL A 11 -28.39 19.92 41.81
CA VAL A 11 -27.12 20.62 41.58
C VAL A 11 -25.94 19.69 41.85
N ASP A 12 -25.97 18.94 42.96
CA ASP A 12 -24.93 17.98 43.31
C ASP A 12 -24.85 16.84 42.28
N ASP A 13 -25.99 16.27 41.86
CA ASP A 13 -26.09 15.23 40.83
C ASP A 13 -25.52 15.71 39.48
N LYS A 14 -25.78 16.97 39.09
CA LYS A 14 -25.19 17.58 37.89
C LYS A 14 -23.69 17.79 38.03
N GLY A 15 -23.21 18.20 39.20
CA GLY A 15 -21.77 18.33 39.49
C GLY A 15 -21.04 17.00 39.30
N CYS A 16 -21.54 15.93 39.93
CA CYS A 16 -21.03 14.57 39.78
C CYS A 16 -21.04 14.10 38.31
N ALA A 17 -22.10 14.41 37.55
CA ALA A 17 -22.19 14.06 36.14
C ALA A 17 -21.13 14.78 35.28
N TRP A 18 -20.89 16.07 35.53
CA TRP A 18 -19.85 16.83 34.84
C TRP A 18 -18.43 16.35 35.17
N GLU A 19 -18.17 16.00 36.43
CA GLU A 19 -16.89 15.42 36.85
C GLU A 19 -16.64 14.06 36.17
N ALA A 20 -17.66 13.20 36.12
CA ALA A 20 -17.59 11.92 35.44
C ALA A 20 -17.32 12.09 33.93
N LEU A 21 -18.02 13.01 33.27
CA LEU A 21 -17.80 13.33 31.85
C LEU A 21 -16.41 13.89 31.59
N THR A 22 -15.94 14.80 32.45
CA THR A 22 -14.60 15.40 32.34
C THR A 22 -13.52 14.33 32.48
N LYS A 23 -13.67 13.42 33.45
CA LYS A 23 -12.75 12.30 33.65
C LYS A 23 -12.72 11.39 32.42
N ALA A 24 -13.88 10.99 31.90
CA ALA A 24 -13.98 10.14 30.72
C ALA A 24 -13.37 10.81 29.46
N TYR A 25 -13.59 12.12 29.28
CA TYR A 25 -12.98 12.89 28.20
C TYR A 25 -11.46 12.92 28.30
N LEU A 26 -10.92 13.24 29.48
CA LEU A 26 -9.48 13.29 29.71
C LEU A 26 -8.82 11.92 29.48
N GLU A 27 -9.47 10.85 29.95
CA GLU A 27 -9.03 9.48 29.71
C GLU A 27 -8.98 9.17 28.22
N LYS A 28 -10.07 9.44 27.48
CA LYS A 28 -10.13 9.19 26.03
C LYS A 28 -9.09 10.01 25.26
N SER A 29 -8.91 11.29 25.58
CA SER A 29 -7.92 12.15 24.95
C SER A 29 -6.49 11.67 25.26
N SER A 30 -6.23 11.20 26.49
CA SER A 30 -4.93 10.63 26.84
C SER A 30 -4.62 9.36 26.04
N LEU A 31 -5.60 8.47 25.86
CA LEU A 31 -5.46 7.25 25.07
C LEU A 31 -5.22 7.57 23.59
N LEU A 32 -5.96 8.53 23.02
CA LEU A 32 -5.75 8.98 21.64
C LEU A 32 -4.35 9.57 21.44
N ARG A 33 -3.89 10.39 22.39
CA ARG A 33 -2.54 10.95 22.35
C ARG A 33 -1.47 9.86 22.37
N ILE A 34 -1.59 8.89 23.27
CA ILE A 34 -0.66 7.75 23.35
C ILE A 34 -0.67 6.95 22.04
N GLY A 35 -1.85 6.65 21.50
CA GLY A 35 -1.98 5.94 20.23
C GLY A 35 -1.35 6.72 19.06
N HIS A 36 -1.56 8.03 19.01
CA HIS A 36 -0.94 8.91 18.01
C HIS A 36 0.58 8.92 18.13
N GLU A 37 1.12 9.04 19.35
CA GLU A 37 2.56 8.96 19.61
C GLU A 37 3.16 7.63 19.14
N GLN A 38 2.49 6.50 19.42
CA GLN A 38 2.92 5.18 18.97
C GLN A 38 2.91 5.04 17.44
N ILE A 39 1.84 5.50 16.78
CA ILE A 39 1.73 5.46 15.32
C ILE A 39 2.82 6.33 14.69
N SER A 40 3.02 7.54 15.21
CA SER A 40 4.03 8.48 14.72
C SER A 40 5.45 7.93 14.89
N ALA A 41 5.76 7.33 16.04
CA ALA A 41 7.07 6.72 16.29
C ALA A 41 7.33 5.56 15.32
N ARG A 42 6.36 4.64 15.17
CA ARG A 42 6.48 3.52 14.23
C ARG A 42 6.60 3.99 12.77
N TYR A 43 5.88 5.05 12.40
CA TYR A 43 5.96 5.63 11.06
C TYR A 43 7.37 6.17 10.79
N GLU A 44 7.97 6.83 11.76
CA GLU A 44 9.33 7.35 11.63
C GLU A 44 10.37 6.22 11.57
N GLU A 45 10.23 5.17 12.36
CA GLU A 45 11.07 3.96 12.28
C GLU A 45 10.99 3.32 10.88
N LEU A 46 9.78 3.14 10.34
CA LEU A 46 9.57 2.61 8.99
C LEU A 46 10.15 3.52 7.91
N ARG A 47 10.07 4.85 8.11
CA ARG A 47 10.64 5.84 7.22
C ARG A 47 12.17 5.76 7.20
N GLN A 48 12.80 5.69 8.37
CA GLN A 48 14.25 5.54 8.49
C GLN A 48 14.73 4.23 7.90
N GLU A 49 14.02 3.14 8.15
CA GLU A 49 14.31 1.84 7.54
C GLU A 49 14.22 1.89 6.01
N LYS A 50 13.18 2.54 5.49
CA LYS A 50 13.00 2.74 4.04
C LYS A 50 14.19 3.48 3.42
N GLU A 51 14.67 4.54 4.08
CA GLU A 51 15.82 5.33 3.62
C GLU A 51 17.13 4.51 3.70
N ARG A 52 17.33 3.77 4.80
CA ARG A 52 18.48 2.89 4.96
C ARG A 52 18.55 1.86 3.82
N LEU A 53 17.43 1.20 3.53
CA LEU A 53 17.36 0.22 2.44
C LEU A 53 17.64 0.85 1.08
N LEU A 54 17.17 2.06 0.82
CA LEU A 54 17.49 2.80 -0.41
C LEU A 54 19.00 3.04 -0.54
N HIS A 55 19.67 3.46 0.54
CA HIS A 55 21.12 3.68 0.53
C HIS A 55 21.92 2.37 0.36
N GLU A 56 21.54 1.31 1.07
CA GLU A 56 22.24 0.03 1.04
C GLU A 56 22.02 -0.71 -0.28
N ASN A 57 20.76 -0.93 -0.64
CA ASN A 57 20.32 -1.85 -1.69
C ASN A 57 19.77 -1.16 -2.94
N GLY A 58 19.50 0.13 -2.85
CA GLY A 58 18.79 0.85 -3.90
C GLY A 58 19.68 1.60 -4.88
N ARG A 59 19.01 2.29 -5.79
CA ARG A 59 19.59 3.23 -6.75
C ARG A 59 19.03 4.62 -6.45
N ILE A 60 19.88 5.51 -5.96
CA ILE A 60 19.50 6.86 -5.48
C ILE A 60 18.97 7.74 -6.62
N ASP A 61 19.44 7.49 -7.85
CA ASP A 61 19.05 8.17 -9.08
C ASP A 61 17.94 7.43 -9.86
N ALA A 62 17.23 6.48 -9.23
CA ALA A 62 16.08 5.84 -9.87
C ALA A 62 14.98 6.89 -10.16
N ALA A 63 14.69 7.09 -11.45
CA ALA A 63 13.70 8.04 -11.93
C ALA A 63 12.44 7.32 -12.41
N ALA A 64 11.29 7.98 -12.30
CA ALA A 64 10.02 7.44 -12.81
C ALA A 64 10.06 7.17 -14.33
N ASP A 65 10.86 7.94 -15.07
CA ASP A 65 11.04 7.79 -16.52
C ASP A 65 12.07 6.72 -16.90
N ASP A 66 12.69 6.03 -15.94
CA ASP A 66 13.61 4.94 -16.23
C ASP A 66 12.91 3.85 -17.04
N VAL A 67 13.54 3.45 -18.15
CA VAL A 67 13.14 2.26 -18.89
C VAL A 67 13.76 1.04 -18.19
N ILE A 68 12.90 0.08 -17.84
CA ILE A 68 13.27 -1.16 -17.16
C ILE A 68 13.05 -2.32 -18.11
N GLU A 69 14.10 -3.12 -18.30
CA GLU A 69 14.04 -4.38 -19.01
C GLU A 69 13.86 -5.53 -18.02
N ILE A 70 12.77 -6.28 -18.21
CA ILE A 70 12.37 -7.40 -17.37
C ILE A 70 12.35 -8.67 -18.22
N ASN A 71 13.10 -9.68 -17.80
CA ASN A 71 12.96 -11.05 -18.26
C ASN A 71 11.92 -11.76 -17.40
N ALA A 72 10.70 -11.92 -17.92
CA ALA A 72 9.58 -12.58 -17.25
C ALA A 72 9.45 -14.02 -17.75
N GLY A 73 9.98 -14.98 -17.00
CA GLY A 73 9.90 -16.40 -17.34
C GLY A 73 10.56 -16.78 -18.67
N GLY A 74 11.53 -15.99 -19.13
CA GLY A 74 12.23 -16.17 -20.42
C GLY A 74 11.89 -15.12 -21.48
N GLU A 75 10.79 -14.37 -21.31
CA GLU A 75 10.35 -13.36 -22.28
C GLU A 75 10.76 -11.94 -21.87
N LEU A 76 11.23 -11.16 -22.85
CA LEU A 76 11.63 -9.77 -22.61
C LEU A 76 10.43 -8.83 -22.63
N ILE A 77 10.26 -8.09 -21.54
CA ILE A 77 9.29 -7.02 -21.39
C ILE A 77 10.04 -5.72 -21.06
N VAL A 78 9.75 -4.68 -21.84
CA VAL A 78 10.32 -3.34 -21.65
C VAL A 78 9.21 -2.41 -21.22
N VAL A 79 9.40 -1.71 -20.11
CA VAL A 79 8.35 -0.87 -19.49
C VAL A 79 8.99 0.25 -18.67
N THR A 80 8.29 1.37 -18.50
CA THR A 80 8.78 2.47 -17.64
C THR A 80 8.57 2.16 -16.16
N ARG A 81 9.45 2.67 -15.30
CA ARG A 81 9.32 2.57 -13.84
C ARG A 81 7.98 3.16 -13.39
N ARG A 82 7.58 4.32 -13.94
CA ARG A 82 6.28 4.97 -13.67
C ARG A 82 5.12 3.99 -13.82
N THR A 83 5.09 3.23 -14.92
CA THR A 83 4.01 2.26 -15.17
C THR A 83 3.97 1.17 -14.09
N LEU A 84 5.12 0.66 -13.66
CA LEU A 84 5.20 -0.39 -12.63
C LEU A 84 4.92 0.13 -11.21
N THR A 85 5.19 1.41 -10.94
CA THR A 85 5.03 2.02 -9.62
C THR A 85 3.78 2.88 -9.47
N GLN A 86 2.89 2.92 -10.45
CA GLN A 86 1.71 3.82 -10.43
C GLN A 86 0.68 3.43 -9.35
N ILE A 87 0.61 2.15 -8.96
CA ILE A 87 -0.31 1.67 -7.93
C ILE A 87 0.44 1.61 -6.60
N GLU A 88 0.20 2.60 -5.75
CA GLU A 88 0.80 2.69 -4.42
C GLU A 88 0.42 1.48 -3.55
N GLY A 89 1.41 0.93 -2.84
CA GLY A 89 1.20 -0.23 -1.97
C GLY A 89 1.15 -1.58 -2.70
N SER A 90 1.20 -1.59 -4.04
CA SER A 90 1.38 -2.82 -4.80
C SER A 90 2.79 -3.39 -4.61
N LEU A 91 2.94 -4.70 -4.82
CA LEU A 91 4.27 -5.31 -4.77
C LEU A 91 5.14 -4.84 -5.94
N LEU A 92 4.54 -4.48 -7.08
CA LEU A 92 5.28 -3.88 -8.20
C LEU A 92 5.87 -2.52 -7.83
N GLU A 93 5.12 -1.67 -7.12
CA GLU A 93 5.67 -0.43 -6.57
C GLU A 93 6.84 -0.74 -5.64
N ALA A 94 6.68 -1.69 -4.72
CA ALA A 94 7.74 -2.02 -3.79
C ALA A 94 9.02 -2.49 -4.50
N LEU A 95 8.91 -3.45 -5.43
CA LEU A 95 10.03 -4.02 -6.18
C LEU A 95 10.73 -2.98 -7.07
N PHE A 96 9.95 -2.17 -7.77
CA PHE A 96 10.45 -1.20 -8.75
C PHE A 96 10.52 0.23 -8.23
N SER A 97 10.38 0.46 -6.92
CA SER A 97 10.59 1.77 -6.27
C SER A 97 12.04 2.26 -6.32
N GLY A 98 12.98 1.42 -6.78
CA GLY A 98 14.42 1.71 -6.78
C GLY A 98 15.11 1.35 -5.46
N ARG A 99 14.38 1.01 -4.39
CA ARG A 99 14.95 0.63 -3.08
C ARG A 99 15.68 -0.72 -3.08
N TRP A 100 15.31 -1.61 -3.99
CA TRP A 100 15.81 -2.99 -4.02
C TRP A 100 16.66 -3.29 -5.26
N GLU A 101 17.07 -2.27 -6.02
CA GLU A 101 17.67 -2.41 -7.35
C GLU A 101 18.91 -3.33 -7.42
N LYS A 102 19.72 -3.37 -6.35
CA LYS A 102 20.91 -4.25 -6.23
C LYS A 102 20.57 -5.68 -5.76
N LYS A 103 19.37 -5.89 -5.22
CA LYS A 103 18.89 -7.18 -4.70
C LYS A 103 17.96 -7.91 -5.66
N LEU A 104 17.47 -7.23 -6.70
CA LEU A 104 16.72 -7.86 -7.77
C LEU A 104 17.58 -8.89 -8.50
N LEU A 105 16.99 -10.05 -8.76
CA LEU A 105 17.63 -11.07 -9.60
C LEU A 105 17.80 -10.50 -11.00
N ARG A 106 18.93 -10.82 -11.62
CA ARG A 106 19.25 -10.42 -12.99
C ARG A 106 19.63 -11.64 -13.81
N ASP A 107 19.25 -11.63 -15.07
CA ASP A 107 19.72 -12.63 -16.02
C ASP A 107 21.14 -12.33 -16.51
N GLU A 108 21.67 -13.16 -17.41
CA GLU A 108 23.01 -13.03 -17.97
C GLU A 108 23.23 -11.72 -18.75
N GLN A 109 22.15 -11.05 -19.18
CA GLN A 109 22.19 -9.77 -19.87
C GLN A 109 22.00 -8.58 -18.91
N GLY A 110 21.89 -8.83 -17.60
CA GLY A 110 21.73 -7.80 -16.57
C GLY A 110 20.29 -7.28 -16.42
N ARG A 111 19.31 -7.92 -17.06
CA ARG A 111 17.89 -7.53 -17.03
C ARG A 111 17.22 -8.11 -15.79
N VAL A 112 16.22 -7.42 -15.23
CA VAL A 112 15.53 -7.90 -14.02
C VAL A 112 14.82 -9.21 -14.33
N PHE A 113 15.11 -10.27 -13.59
CA PHE A 113 14.49 -11.58 -13.80
C PHE A 113 13.31 -11.79 -12.85
N LEU A 114 12.16 -12.17 -13.40
CA LEU A 114 10.96 -12.58 -12.67
C LEU A 114 10.56 -13.99 -13.09
N ASP A 115 10.42 -14.89 -12.11
CA ASP A 115 9.96 -16.26 -12.32
C ASP A 115 8.41 -16.29 -12.38
N VAL A 116 7.86 -15.76 -13.47
CA VAL A 116 6.41 -15.62 -13.68
C VAL A 116 6.04 -16.06 -15.10
N ASN A 117 4.77 -16.41 -15.30
CA ASN A 117 4.24 -16.66 -16.65
C ASN A 117 4.28 -15.37 -17.48
N SER A 118 5.01 -15.41 -18.60
CA SER A 118 5.26 -14.26 -19.47
C SER A 118 3.99 -13.63 -20.04
N VAL A 119 3.03 -14.46 -20.50
CA VAL A 119 1.76 -14.00 -21.09
C VAL A 119 0.91 -13.26 -20.06
N SER A 120 0.80 -13.84 -18.87
CA SER A 120 0.04 -13.25 -17.75
C SER A 120 0.67 -11.94 -17.27
N PHE A 121 2.00 -11.89 -17.17
CA PHE A 121 2.71 -10.68 -16.76
C PHE A 121 2.64 -9.58 -17.83
N ARG A 122 2.70 -9.93 -19.12
CA ARG A 122 2.45 -9.00 -20.23
C ARG A 122 1.08 -8.36 -20.12
N ALA A 123 0.03 -9.16 -19.90
CA ALA A 123 -1.33 -8.64 -19.75
C ALA A 123 -1.46 -7.65 -18.58
N ILE A 124 -0.72 -7.87 -17.48
CA ILE A 124 -0.64 -6.92 -16.36
C ILE A 124 0.05 -5.62 -16.78
N VAL A 125 1.17 -5.70 -17.50
CA VAL A 125 1.87 -4.51 -17.99
C VAL A 125 1.01 -3.72 -18.97
N ASP A 126 0.28 -4.40 -19.85
CA ASP A 126 -0.65 -3.76 -20.79
C ASP A 126 -1.79 -3.08 -20.04
N TYR A 127 -2.39 -3.76 -19.06
CA TYR A 127 -3.40 -3.17 -18.15
C TYR A 127 -2.90 -1.91 -17.44
N LEU A 128 -1.69 -1.95 -16.88
CA LEU A 128 -1.07 -0.79 -16.23
C LEU A 128 -0.79 0.34 -17.23
N THR A 129 -0.47 0.01 -18.48
CA THR A 129 -0.24 1.00 -19.53
C THR A 129 -1.55 1.66 -19.95
N GLU A 130 -2.62 0.88 -20.11
CA GLU A 130 -3.97 1.37 -20.39
C GLU A 130 -4.47 2.31 -19.29
N LEU A 131 -4.23 1.98 -18.01
CA LEU A 131 -4.57 2.86 -16.89
C LEU A 131 -3.89 4.23 -16.99
N ASN A 132 -2.63 4.28 -17.41
CA ASN A 132 -1.89 5.55 -17.54
C ASN A 132 -2.38 6.45 -18.68
N ILE A 133 -2.90 5.88 -19.76
CA ILE A 133 -3.38 6.64 -20.93
C ILE A 133 -4.89 6.89 -20.90
N SER A 134 -5.60 6.22 -19.99
CA SER A 134 -7.04 6.35 -19.81
C SER A 134 -7.41 7.67 -19.14
N SER A 135 -8.63 8.14 -19.43
CA SER A 135 -9.20 9.30 -18.75
C SER A 135 -9.52 8.97 -17.29
N PRO A 136 -9.48 9.92 -16.34
CA PRO A 136 -9.90 9.70 -14.96
C PRO A 136 -11.32 9.14 -14.82
N ASP A 137 -12.19 9.40 -15.82
CA ASP A 137 -13.58 8.96 -15.83
C ASP A 137 -13.78 7.55 -16.46
N SER A 138 -12.73 6.97 -17.05
CA SER A 138 -12.80 5.64 -17.67
C SER A 138 -12.30 4.56 -16.73
N SER A 139 -13.15 3.56 -16.48
CA SER A 139 -12.78 2.35 -15.75
C SER A 139 -12.12 1.36 -16.70
N VAL A 140 -10.84 1.07 -16.48
CA VAL A 140 -10.12 -0.01 -17.17
C VAL A 140 -10.35 -1.31 -16.39
N PRO A 141 -11.01 -2.33 -16.98
CA PRO A 141 -11.21 -3.61 -16.31
C PRO A 141 -9.90 -4.38 -16.20
N PHE A 142 -9.72 -5.11 -15.10
CA PHE A 142 -8.60 -6.04 -14.97
C PHE A 142 -8.71 -7.15 -16.03
N PRO A 143 -7.60 -7.56 -16.67
CA PRO A 143 -7.64 -8.56 -17.75
C PRO A 143 -8.23 -9.88 -17.27
N LEU A 144 -9.03 -10.52 -18.12
CA LEU A 144 -9.72 -11.78 -17.79
C LEU A 144 -8.89 -13.03 -18.13
N GLY A 145 -7.82 -12.88 -18.92
CA GLY A 145 -7.08 -14.01 -19.51
C GLY A 145 -7.93 -14.81 -20.50
N ASP A 146 -7.27 -15.61 -21.33
CA ASP A 146 -7.93 -16.73 -22.01
C ASP A 146 -8.06 -17.94 -21.07
N ASP A 147 -8.73 -19.02 -21.50
CA ASP A 147 -8.95 -20.19 -20.65
C ASP A 147 -7.64 -20.82 -20.12
N ASP A 148 -6.54 -20.71 -20.88
CA ASP A 148 -5.24 -21.28 -20.52
C ASP A 148 -4.46 -20.39 -19.53
N THR A 149 -4.63 -19.06 -19.60
CA THR A 149 -3.87 -18.10 -18.78
C THR A 149 -4.64 -17.56 -17.59
N ARG A 150 -5.96 -17.74 -17.53
CA ARG A 150 -6.84 -17.17 -16.51
C ARG A 150 -6.40 -17.44 -15.07
N SER A 151 -6.02 -18.67 -14.75
CA SER A 151 -5.55 -19.02 -13.40
C SER A 151 -4.21 -18.37 -13.07
N SER A 152 -3.26 -18.39 -14.01
CA SER A 152 -1.95 -17.75 -13.84
C SER A 152 -2.08 -16.24 -13.67
N LEU A 153 -2.95 -15.61 -14.45
CA LEU A 153 -3.21 -14.18 -14.42
C LEU A 153 -3.93 -13.74 -13.14
N ASP A 154 -4.88 -14.53 -12.63
CA ASP A 154 -5.54 -14.26 -11.34
C ASP A 154 -4.56 -14.41 -10.16
N ASN A 155 -3.71 -15.44 -10.20
CA ASN A 155 -2.66 -15.66 -9.20
C ASN A 155 -1.65 -14.51 -9.18
N ILE A 156 -1.15 -14.11 -10.35
CA ILE A 156 -0.18 -13.03 -10.46
C ILE A 156 -0.82 -11.67 -10.11
N GLY A 157 -2.07 -11.44 -10.52
CA GLY A 157 -2.82 -10.24 -10.13
C GLY A 157 -3.00 -10.13 -8.62
N THR A 158 -3.29 -11.25 -7.95
CA THR A 158 -3.38 -11.31 -6.48
C THR A 158 -2.00 -11.13 -5.83
N PHE A 159 -0.98 -11.82 -6.34
CA PHE A 159 0.40 -11.76 -5.83
C PHE A 159 0.97 -10.33 -5.88
N PHE A 160 0.71 -9.60 -6.97
CA PHE A 160 1.16 -8.22 -7.09
C PHE A 160 0.26 -7.21 -6.36
N GLY A 161 -0.84 -7.64 -5.75
CA GLY A 161 -1.79 -6.78 -5.06
C GLY A 161 -2.66 -5.94 -6.00
N LEU A 162 -2.81 -6.37 -7.26
CA LEU A 162 -3.66 -5.72 -8.28
C LEU A 162 -5.12 -6.16 -8.20
N LYS A 163 -5.39 -7.26 -7.49
CA LYS A 163 -6.72 -7.74 -7.16
C LYS A 163 -6.83 -7.98 -5.67
N SER A 164 -8.01 -7.71 -5.12
CA SER A 164 -8.33 -8.17 -3.76
C SER A 164 -8.46 -9.69 -3.78
N SER A 165 -7.70 -10.38 -2.93
CA SER A 165 -7.93 -11.79 -2.65
C SER A 165 -9.38 -11.93 -2.21
N LYS A 166 -10.17 -12.78 -2.88
CA LYS A 166 -11.45 -13.19 -2.31
C LYS A 166 -11.15 -13.74 -0.92
N GLU A 167 -11.69 -13.10 0.11
CA GLU A 167 -11.60 -13.58 1.48
C GLU A 167 -12.03 -15.05 1.48
N LYS A 168 -11.09 -15.94 1.78
CA LYS A 168 -11.45 -17.30 2.21
C LYS A 168 -12.09 -17.13 3.58
N ILE A 169 -13.42 -16.95 3.57
CA ILE A 169 -14.28 -17.18 4.73
C ILE A 169 -14.33 -18.68 4.99
#